data_AF-A0A3C1VC28-F1
#
_entry.id   AF-A0A3C1VC28-F1
#
_cell.length_a   1.000
_cell.length_b   1.000
_cell.length_c   1.000
_cell.angle_alpha   90.00
_cell.angle_beta   90.00
_cell.angle_gamma   90.00
#
_symmetry.space_group_name_H-M   'P 1'
#
loop_
_entity.id
_entity.type
_entity.pdbx_description
1 polymer ?
#
loop_
_entity_poly.entity_id
_entity_poly.type
_entity_poly.pdbx_seq_one_letter_code
_entity_poly.pdbx_strand_id
1 'polypeptide(L)'
;MLRQSFHEIIIATRGRGLVEFTEEVAGWIAENKFRDGLLTLHLRHTSASLLIQENADPDVCRDLDAFFARLVRDGDPLFSHT
;
A
#
# COMPACT_ATOMS: atom_id res chain seq x y z
N MET A 1 21.83 -21.12 -2.19
CA MET A 1 22.35 -20.39 -1.02
C MET A 1 21.29 -19.36 -0.64
N LEU A 2 20.92 -19.26 0.64
CA LEU A 2 19.92 -18.29 1.08
C LEU A 2 20.49 -16.86 0.95
N ARG A 3 19.75 -15.96 0.33
CA ARG A 3 20.13 -14.55 0.17
C ARG A 3 18.99 -13.66 0.67
N GLN A 4 19.33 -12.64 1.44
CA GLN A 4 18.42 -11.61 1.91
C GLN A 4 18.87 -10.25 1.37
N SER A 5 17.91 -9.38 1.05
CA SER A 5 18.16 -8.01 0.62
C SER A 5 17.10 -7.10 1.24
N PHE A 6 17.47 -5.84 1.47
CA PHE A 6 16.57 -4.81 2.01
C PHE A 6 16.51 -3.64 1.05
N HIS A 7 15.36 -2.99 0.99
CA HIS A 7 15.13 -1.82 0.16
C HIS A 7 14.07 -0.94 0.79
N GLU A 8 14.17 0.36 0.52
CA GLU A 8 13.21 1.37 0.94
C GLU A 8 12.57 1.96 -0.31
N ILE A 9 11.23 1.96 -0.34
CA ILE A 9 10.44 2.59 -1.40
C ILE A 9 9.73 3.79 -0.77
N ILE A 10 9.84 4.96 -1.40
CA ILE A 10 9.15 6.17 -0.99
C ILE A 10 8.03 6.44 -1.99
N ILE A 11 6.79 6.39 -1.51
CA ILE A 11 5.60 6.65 -2.33
C ILE A 11 5.07 8.04 -2.02
N ALA A 12 5.09 8.92 -3.02
CA ALA A 12 4.50 10.25 -2.90
C ALA A 12 2.98 10.14 -3.07
N THR A 13 2.22 10.59 -2.08
CA THR A 13 0.75 10.56 -2.11
C THR A 13 0.16 11.97 -2.23
N ARG A 14 -1.09 12.06 -2.70
CA ARG A 14 -1.84 13.31 -2.81
C ARG A 14 -3.16 13.17 -2.03
N GLY A 15 -3.09 13.36 -0.72
CA GLY A 15 -4.23 13.17 0.17
C GLY A 15 -4.59 11.70 0.37
N ARG A 16 -5.80 11.45 0.88
CA ARG A 16 -6.32 10.10 1.10
C ARG A 16 -6.66 9.43 -0.22
N GLY A 17 -6.40 8.13 -0.29
CA GLY A 17 -6.83 7.27 -1.38
C GLY A 17 -6.03 5.98 -1.40
N LEU A 18 -6.29 5.18 -2.43
CA LEU A 18 -5.50 4.00 -2.75
C LEU A 18 -4.38 4.40 -3.70
N VAL A 19 -3.15 3.98 -3.40
CA VAL A 19 -1.98 4.22 -4.26
C VAL A 19 -1.37 2.87 -4.58
N GLU A 20 -1.37 2.53 -5.86
CA GLU A 20 -0.70 1.33 -6.36
C GLU A 20 0.81 1.56 -6.41
N PHE A 21 1.56 0.55 -5.97
CA PHE A 21 3.03 0.54 -6.01
C PHE A 21 3.59 -0.85 -6.39
N THR A 22 2.76 -1.66 -7.06
CA THR A 22 3.08 -3.06 -7.42
C THR A 22 4.30 -3.13 -8.33
N GLU A 23 4.41 -2.22 -9.30
CA GLU A 23 5.48 -2.17 -10.28
C GLU A 23 6.84 -1.85 -9.64
N GLU A 24 6.88 -0.99 -8.63
CA GLU A 24 8.10 -0.66 -7.90
C GLU A 24 8.65 -1.88 -7.14
N VAL A 25 7.76 -2.67 -6.52
CA VAL A 25 8.13 -3.91 -5.85
C VAL A 25 8.57 -4.96 -6.86
N ALA A 26 7.83 -5.13 -7.95
CA ALA A 26 8.14 -6.09 -9.01
C ALA A 26 9.48 -5.78 -9.69
N GLY A 27 9.73 -4.50 -9.98
CA GLY A 27 11.00 -4.02 -10.52
C GLY A 27 12.18 -4.36 -9.61
N TRP A 28 12.06 -4.08 -8.32
CA TRP A 28 13.11 -4.41 -7.36
C TRP A 28 13.40 -5.93 -7.26
N ILE A 29 12.36 -6.76 -7.29
CA ILE A 29 12.49 -8.23 -7.30
C ILE A 29 13.25 -8.68 -8.56
N ALA A 30 12.86 -8.14 -9.73
CA ALA A 30 13.46 -8.47 -11.02
C ALA A 30 14.94 -8.06 -11.09
N GLU A 31 15.28 -6.84 -10.65
CA GLU A 31 16.66 -6.33 -10.57
C GLU A 31 17.55 -7.21 -9.70
N ASN A 32 17.02 -7.72 -8.59
CA ASN A 32 17.74 -8.63 -7.70
C ASN A 32 17.79 -10.07 -8.18
N LYS A 33 17.07 -10.42 -9.26
CA LYS A 33 16.99 -11.76 -9.85
C LYS A 33 16.51 -12.83 -8.85
N PHE A 34 15.64 -12.45 -7.91
CA PHE A 34 15.00 -13.43 -7.03
C PHE A 34 14.02 -14.27 -7.85
N ARG A 35 14.01 -15.59 -7.60
CA ARG A 35 13.10 -16.54 -8.28
C ARG A 35 12.05 -17.12 -7.34
N ASP A 36 12.43 -17.32 -6.08
CA ASP A 36 11.61 -17.89 -5.02
C ASP A 36 12.07 -17.33 -3.67
N GLY A 37 11.16 -17.27 -2.70
CA GLY A 37 11.45 -16.75 -1.37
C GLY A 37 10.23 -16.15 -0.68
N LEU A 38 10.50 -15.34 0.35
CA LEU A 38 9.50 -14.59 1.10
C LEU A 38 9.77 -13.09 0.94
N LEU A 39 8.73 -12.33 0.57
CA LEU A 39 8.74 -10.87 0.59
C LEU A 39 7.99 -10.38 1.83
N THR A 40 8.66 -9.55 2.63
CA THR A 40 8.03 -8.85 3.74
C THR A 40 7.95 -7.37 3.41
N LEU A 41 6.73 -6.83 3.37
CA LEU A 41 6.49 -5.40 3.24
C LEU A 41 6.16 -4.81 4.61
N HIS A 42 6.95 -3.84 5.05
CA HIS A 42 6.76 -3.16 6.33
C HIS A 42 6.46 -1.68 6.09
N LEU A 43 5.26 -1.25 6.46
CA LEU A 43 4.85 0.14 6.40
C LEU A 43 5.26 0.87 7.68
N ARG A 44 6.14 1.86 7.56
CA ARG A 44 6.66 2.65 8.70
C ARG A 44 5.74 3.84 9.08
N HIS A 45 4.45 3.73 8.81
CA HIS A 45 3.45 4.75 9.09
C HIS A 45 2.25 4.11 9.78
N THR A 46 1.71 4.77 10.79
CA THR A 46 0.51 4.32 11.53
C THR A 46 -0.80 4.81 10.90
N SER A 47 -0.73 5.80 10.02
CA SER A 47 -1.86 6.45 9.36
C SER A 47 -2.16 5.92 7.95
N ALA A 48 -1.54 4.81 7.56
CA ALA A 48 -1.75 4.16 6.28
C ALA A 48 -1.77 2.63 6.46
N SER A 49 -2.17 1.91 5.42
CA SER A 49 -2.26 0.45 5.43
C SER A 49 -1.75 -0.13 4.11
N LEU A 50 -1.31 -1.39 4.16
CA LEU A 50 -0.99 -2.18 2.97
C LEU A 50 -2.19 -3.06 2.64
N LEU A 51 -2.57 -3.10 1.37
CA LEU A 51 -3.68 -3.90 0.88
C LEU A 51 -3.21 -4.74 -0.31
N ILE A 52 -3.64 -6.01 -0.35
CA ILE A 52 -3.61 -6.85 -1.54
C ILE A 52 -5.06 -6.98 -2.00
N GLN A 53 -5.34 -6.61 -3.24
CA GLN A 53 -6.68 -6.62 -3.83
C GLN A 53 -6.58 -6.83 -5.35
N GLU A 54 -7.74 -6.99 -6.00
CA GLU A 54 -7.80 -7.38 -7.42
C GLU A 54 -7.17 -6.34 -8.35
N ASN A 55 -7.31 -5.04 -8.07
CA ASN A 55 -6.77 -3.88 -8.79
C ASN A 55 -6.78 -3.91 -10.35
N ALA A 56 -7.41 -4.91 -10.96
CA ALA A 56 -7.63 -5.06 -12.39
C ALA A 56 -8.92 -4.35 -12.83
N ASP A 57 -9.85 -4.17 -11.89
CA ASP A 57 -11.08 -3.42 -12.09
C ASP A 57 -11.00 -2.08 -11.32
N PRO A 58 -11.01 -0.92 -12.02
CA PRO A 58 -11.00 0.38 -11.37
C PRO A 58 -12.24 0.62 -10.48
N ASP A 59 -13.32 -0.13 -10.67
CA ASP A 59 -14.55 -0.02 -9.88
C ASP A 59 -14.33 -0.53 -8.46
N VAL A 60 -13.54 -1.59 -8.28
CA VAL A 60 -13.17 -2.12 -6.95
C VAL A 60 -12.42 -1.07 -6.14
N CYS A 61 -11.50 -0.33 -6.76
CA CYS A 61 -10.78 0.75 -6.10
C CYS A 61 -11.71 1.90 -5.68
N ARG A 62 -12.65 2.27 -6.55
CA ARG A 62 -13.64 3.31 -6.24
C ARG A 62 -14.57 2.89 -5.11
N ASP A 63 -15.03 1.64 -5.12
CA ASP A 63 -15.92 1.10 -4.10
C ASP A 63 -15.23 0.98 -2.74
N LEU A 64 -13.97 0.55 -2.71
CA LEU A 64 -13.17 0.51 -1.48
C LEU A 64 -12.93 1.90 -0.91
N ASP A 65 -12.55 2.88 -1.74
CA ASP A 65 -12.36 4.25 -1.29
C ASP A 65 -13.67 4.85 -0.74
N ALA A 66 -14.79 4.65 -1.45
CA ALA A 66 -16.11 5.07 -1.00
C ALA A 66 -16.54 4.38 0.31
N PHE A 67 -16.24 3.09 0.45
CA PHE A 67 -16.51 2.34 1.67
C PHE A 67 -15.72 2.90 2.86
N PHE A 68 -14.42 3.13 2.71
CA PHE A 68 -13.60 3.70 3.79
C PHE A 68 -14.04 5.12 4.14
N ALA A 69 -14.37 5.94 3.14
CA ALA A 69 -14.90 7.29 3.33
C ALA A 69 -16.19 7.31 4.14
N ARG A 70 -17.05 6.31 3.97
CA ARG A 70 -18.29 6.15 4.73
C ARG A 70 -18.07 5.55 6.11
N LEU A 71 -17.13 4.62 6.26
CA LEU A 71 -16.87 3.93 7.51
C LEU A 71 -16.23 4.85 8.56
N VAL A 72 -15.28 5.68 8.15
CA VAL A 72 -14.63 6.68 9.01
C VAL A 72 -14.57 8.00 8.25
N ARG A 73 -15.37 8.96 8.72
CA ARG A 73 -15.40 10.30 8.15
C ARG A 73 -14.09 11.02 8.44
N ASP A 74 -13.54 11.65 7.41
CA ASP A 74 -12.33 12.44 7.57
C ASP A 74 -12.61 13.70 8.41
N GLY A 75 -11.70 14.02 9.33
CA GLY A 75 -11.86 15.11 10.29
C GLY A 75 -13.15 15.03 11.13
N ASP A 76 -13.64 13.82 11.40
CA ASP A 76 -14.86 13.65 12.21
C ASP A 76 -14.68 14.32 13.59
N PRO A 77 -15.50 15.32 13.95
CA PRO A 77 -15.41 16.00 15.25
C PRO A 77 -15.61 15.08 16.46
N LEU A 78 -16.08 13.84 16.23
CA LEU A 78 -16.13 12.79 17.23
C LEU A 78 -14.75 12.47 17.82
N PHE A 79 -13.67 12.58 17.03
CA PHE A 79 -12.32 12.24 17.45
C PHE A 79 -11.55 13.47 17.95
N SER A 80 -10.95 13.36 19.14
CA SER A 80 -10.11 14.42 19.72
C SER A 80 -8.66 14.42 19.24
N HIS A 81 -8.24 13.40 18.49
CA HIS A 81 -6.88 13.29 17.96
C HIS A 81 -6.78 14.11 16.68
N THR A 82 -5.85 15.08 16.67
CA THR A 82 -5.55 15.98 15.54
C THR A 82 -4.16 15.74 14.98
#